data_AF-A0A135LPT3-F1
#
_entry.id   AF-A0A135LPT3-F1
#
_cell.length_a   1.000
_cell.length_b   1.000
_cell.length_c   1.000
_cell.angle_alpha   90.00
_cell.angle_beta   90.00
_cell.angle_gamma   90.00
#
_symmetry.space_group_name_H-M   'P 1'
#
loop_
_entity.id
_entity.type
_entity.pdbx_description
1 polymer ?
#
loop_
_entity_poly.entity_id
_entity_poly.type
_entity_poly.pdbx_seq_one_letter_code
_entity_poly.pdbx_strand_id
1 'polypeptide(L)'
;MRDERDIVDLYATDYQPVWAAGIEFPGVIPEEISQYLYDKIFEEPVRRQASALSHASSIPPNLTTTPTQNRIQDVFPFARLKSFPPTISCVKTKLMGKKHNRDENYVDLMNTFINSLGGNLLYKGLPRPSMVNLASLFAPLVSSNTLQNEFGPGLYATSSLKYALDYAGPDGVILIFKDIDFRPLVKIDLAGEDWRTTVDYWTGATISNVSERVPALWERSDILQGQISVKDLRSKQRVPGPDPQVVGVSYAGLNAFASALHMIIWLDSSR
;
A
#
# COMPACT_ATOMS: atom_id res chain seq x y z
N MET A 1 36.11 -25.55 5.81
CA MET A 1 35.74 -25.76 7.22
C MET A 1 35.24 -24.44 7.74
N ARG A 2 33.92 -24.30 7.91
CA ARG A 2 33.31 -23.13 8.54
C ARG A 2 33.25 -23.44 10.03
N ASP A 3 33.85 -22.58 10.85
CA ASP A 3 33.67 -22.60 12.31
C ASP A 3 32.20 -22.30 12.60
N GLU A 4 31.45 -23.33 13.01
CA GLU A 4 30.17 -23.15 13.66
C GLU A 4 30.47 -22.69 15.10
N ARG A 5 30.13 -21.43 15.39
CA ARG A 5 30.23 -20.91 16.76
C ARG A 5 29.14 -21.52 17.62
N ASP A 6 29.54 -22.02 18.78
CA ASP A 6 28.67 -22.65 19.76
C ASP A 6 27.65 -21.63 20.30
N ILE A 7 26.38 -22.01 20.31
CA ILE A 7 25.26 -21.16 20.76
C ILE A 7 25.38 -20.80 22.25
N VAL A 8 26.17 -21.57 23.01
CA VAL A 8 26.42 -21.31 24.43
C VAL A 8 27.26 -20.04 24.65
N ASP A 9 28.12 -19.66 23.69
CA ASP A 9 28.94 -18.44 23.78
C ASP A 9 28.12 -17.14 23.70
N LEU A 10 26.90 -17.20 23.15
CA LEU A 10 26.01 -16.03 23.05
C LEU A 10 25.46 -15.60 24.42
N TYR A 11 25.27 -16.53 25.36
CA TYR A 11 24.75 -16.22 26.70
C TYR A 11 25.78 -15.51 27.60
N ALA A 12 27.07 -15.58 27.28
CA ALA A 12 28.14 -14.94 28.04
C ALA A 12 28.32 -13.44 27.73
N THR A 13 27.59 -12.89 26.75
CA THR A 13 27.82 -11.53 26.21
C THR A 13 26.70 -10.53 26.48
N ASP A 14 25.87 -10.75 27.49
CA ASP A 14 24.72 -9.88 27.85
C ASP A 14 23.73 -9.59 26.71
N TYR A 15 23.75 -10.41 25.66
CA TYR A 15 22.85 -10.27 24.51
C TYR A 15 21.50 -10.93 24.82
N GLN A 16 20.49 -10.12 25.10
CA GLN A 16 19.09 -10.58 25.14
C GLN A 16 18.56 -10.70 23.70
N PRO A 17 18.10 -11.87 23.24
CA PRO A 17 17.58 -12.01 21.89
C PRO A 17 16.29 -11.20 21.71
N VAL A 18 16.24 -10.42 20.64
CA VAL A 18 15.03 -9.74 20.18
C VAL A 18 14.12 -10.80 19.56
N TRP A 19 12.93 -10.96 20.13
CA TRP A 19 11.88 -11.86 19.67
C TRP A 19 11.62 -11.70 18.16
N ALA A 20 11.88 -12.74 17.39
CA ALA A 20 11.53 -12.82 15.97
C ALA A 20 10.44 -13.88 15.77
N ALA A 21 9.43 -13.56 14.95
CA ALA A 21 8.39 -14.51 14.60
C ALA A 21 8.98 -15.73 13.88
N GLY A 22 8.66 -16.94 14.36
CA GLY A 22 9.07 -18.21 13.74
C GLY A 22 10.23 -18.93 14.42
N ILE A 23 10.79 -18.42 15.51
CA ILE A 23 11.74 -19.16 16.35
C ILE A 23 10.94 -19.86 17.45
N GLU A 24 10.82 -21.19 17.37
CA GLU A 24 10.18 -21.98 18.41
C GLU A 24 11.00 -21.94 19.71
N PHE A 25 10.31 -21.81 20.84
CA PHE A 25 10.93 -21.81 22.16
C PHE A 25 11.58 -23.18 22.42
N PRO A 26 12.85 -23.27 22.87
CA PRO A 26 13.55 -24.55 23.02
C PRO A 26 13.08 -25.39 24.24
N GLY A 27 11.84 -25.19 24.71
CA GLY A 27 11.24 -25.93 25.83
C GLY A 27 9.72 -25.94 25.76
N VAL A 28 9.07 -26.68 26.68
CA VAL A 28 7.61 -26.59 26.85
C VAL A 28 7.32 -25.27 27.56
N ILE A 29 6.65 -24.34 26.88
CA ILE A 29 6.16 -23.10 27.51
C ILE A 29 5.18 -23.52 28.61
N PRO A 30 5.39 -23.11 29.87
CA PRO A 30 4.45 -23.40 30.95
C PRO A 30 3.03 -22.96 30.57
N GLU A 31 2.03 -23.78 30.85
CA GLU A 31 0.63 -23.57 30.44
C GLU A 31 0.14 -22.17 30.86
N GLU A 32 0.53 -21.68 32.04
CA GLU A 32 0.13 -20.35 32.53
C GLU A 32 0.74 -19.20 31.72
N ILE A 33 1.94 -19.37 31.17
CA ILE A 33 2.59 -18.39 30.30
C ILE A 33 1.99 -18.46 28.90
N SER A 34 1.73 -19.66 28.37
CA SER A 34 1.03 -19.85 27.10
C SER A 34 -0.34 -19.16 27.10
N GLN A 35 -1.15 -19.42 28.14
CA GLN A 35 -2.47 -18.82 28.31
C GLN A 35 -2.39 -17.29 28.43
N TYR A 36 -1.42 -16.77 29.20
CA TYR A 36 -1.22 -15.33 29.33
C TYR A 36 -0.79 -14.67 28.00
N LEU A 37 0.10 -15.31 27.23
CA LEU A 37 0.51 -14.81 25.92
C LEU A 37 -0.67 -14.84 24.92
N TYR A 38 -1.46 -15.91 24.88
CA TYR A 38 -2.67 -15.98 24.04
C TYR A 38 -3.70 -14.91 24.41
N ASP A 39 -4.04 -14.77 25.69
CA ASP A 39 -5.09 -13.84 26.13
C ASP A 39 -4.64 -12.36 26.05
N LYS A 40 -3.37 -12.04 26.31
CA LYS A 40 -2.87 -10.65 26.37
C LYS A 40 -2.13 -10.17 25.12
N ILE A 41 -1.50 -11.05 24.34
CA ILE A 41 -0.75 -10.66 23.13
C ILE A 41 -1.60 -10.86 21.87
N PHE A 42 -2.47 -11.87 21.84
CA PHE A 42 -3.22 -12.20 20.63
C PHE A 42 -4.68 -11.68 20.63
N GLU A 43 -5.38 -11.62 21.77
CA GLU A 43 -6.78 -11.13 21.77
C GLU A 43 -6.94 -9.63 22.07
N GLU A 44 -6.28 -9.12 23.11
CA GLU A 44 -6.39 -7.71 23.55
C GLU A 44 -5.83 -6.68 22.54
N PRO A 45 -4.63 -6.86 21.95
CA PRO A 45 -4.06 -5.92 20.99
C PRO A 45 -4.82 -5.93 19.67
N VAL A 46 -5.33 -7.10 19.25
CA VAL A 46 -6.13 -7.24 18.02
C VAL A 46 -7.49 -6.55 18.18
N ARG A 47 -8.16 -6.67 19.34
CA ARG A 47 -9.40 -5.92 19.62
C ARG A 47 -9.18 -4.41 19.73
N ARG A 48 -8.09 -3.96 20.36
CA ARG A 48 -7.76 -2.52 20.46
C ARG A 48 -7.31 -1.92 19.13
N GLN A 49 -6.53 -2.64 18.33
CA GLN A 49 -6.22 -2.25 16.95
C GLN A 49 -7.48 -2.23 16.09
N ALA A 50 -8.38 -3.22 16.21
CA ALA A 50 -9.64 -3.23 15.49
C ALA A 50 -10.55 -2.05 15.86
N SER A 51 -10.58 -1.62 17.13
CA SER A 51 -11.33 -0.44 17.59
C SER A 51 -10.69 0.89 17.15
N ALA A 52 -9.36 1.00 17.16
CA ALA A 52 -8.66 2.16 16.62
C ALA A 52 -8.84 2.28 15.09
N LEU A 53 -8.82 1.14 14.38
CA LEU A 53 -9.12 1.06 12.96
C LEU A 53 -10.60 1.36 12.67
N SER A 54 -11.54 1.01 13.56
CA SER A 54 -12.96 1.30 13.35
C SER A 54 -13.25 2.81 13.40
N HIS A 55 -12.64 3.56 14.32
CA HIS A 55 -12.79 5.01 14.37
C HIS A 55 -12.16 5.73 13.18
N ALA A 56 -11.04 5.22 12.68
CA ALA A 56 -10.33 5.83 11.57
C ALA A 56 -10.84 5.32 10.20
N SER A 57 -11.88 4.49 10.17
CA SER A 57 -12.61 4.04 8.98
C SER A 57 -13.83 4.90 8.63
N SER A 58 -14.26 5.82 9.50
CA SER A 58 -15.36 6.75 9.21
C SER A 58 -14.88 7.93 8.37
N ILE A 59 -15.76 8.44 7.50
CA ILE A 59 -15.50 9.70 6.79
C ILE A 59 -15.42 10.82 7.84
N PRO A 60 -14.36 11.66 7.83
CA PRO A 60 -14.28 12.78 8.77
C PRO A 60 -15.49 13.70 8.65
N PRO A 61 -16.12 14.10 9.78
CA PRO A 61 -17.41 14.78 9.78
C PRO A 61 -17.37 16.17 9.15
N ASN A 62 -16.19 16.80 9.12
CA ASN A 62 -15.93 18.11 8.51
C ASN A 62 -15.88 18.07 6.98
N LEU A 63 -15.84 16.89 6.35
CA LEU A 63 -15.78 16.81 4.89
C LEU A 63 -17.12 17.13 4.24
N THR A 64 -17.06 17.92 3.17
CA THR A 64 -18.21 18.33 2.35
C THR A 64 -18.17 17.66 0.97
N THR A 65 -19.22 17.85 0.18
CA THR A 65 -19.30 17.39 -1.22
C THR A 65 -18.51 18.27 -2.19
N THR A 66 -17.93 19.35 -1.70
CA THR A 66 -17.06 20.26 -2.42
C THR A 66 -15.62 20.10 -1.94
N PRO A 67 -14.62 20.17 -2.82
CA PRO A 67 -13.22 20.11 -2.39
C PRO A 67 -12.89 21.26 -1.44
N THR A 68 -12.38 20.93 -0.26
CA THR A 68 -11.95 21.90 0.75
C THR A 68 -10.52 21.59 1.19
N GLN A 69 -9.75 22.64 1.45
CA GLN A 69 -8.41 22.48 2.03
C GLN A 69 -8.56 22.16 3.51
N ASN A 70 -8.06 21.01 3.91
CA ASN A 70 -8.10 20.55 5.30
C ASN A 70 -6.67 20.39 5.81
N ARG A 71 -6.45 20.71 7.09
CA ARG A 71 -5.18 20.34 7.71
C ARG A 71 -5.13 18.83 7.82
N ILE A 72 -3.97 18.25 7.56
CA ILE A 72 -3.85 16.79 7.61
C ILE A 72 -4.17 16.22 9.00
N GLN A 73 -3.95 17.00 10.09
CA GLN A 73 -4.32 16.59 11.45
C GLN A 73 -5.83 16.55 11.69
N ASP A 74 -6.60 17.37 10.97
CA ASP A 74 -8.06 17.40 11.10
C ASP A 74 -8.70 16.17 10.45
N VAL A 75 -8.02 15.61 9.44
CA VAL A 75 -8.43 14.39 8.72
C VAL A 75 -7.83 13.13 9.36
N PHE A 76 -6.56 13.22 9.79
CA PHE A 76 -5.79 12.13 10.39
C PHE A 76 -5.01 12.64 11.62
N PRO A 77 -5.63 12.63 12.81
CA PRO A 77 -5.01 13.20 14.03
C PRO A 77 -3.68 12.56 14.42
N PHE A 78 -3.47 11.29 14.05
CA PHE A 78 -2.24 10.53 14.33
C PHE A 78 -1.28 10.48 13.13
N ALA A 79 -1.50 11.30 12.10
CA ALA A 79 -0.60 11.33 10.95
C ALA A 79 0.78 11.88 11.33
N ARG A 80 1.83 11.21 10.85
CA ARG A 80 3.19 11.72 10.96
C ARG A 80 3.47 12.71 9.84
N LEU A 81 3.43 13.99 10.21
CA LEU A 81 3.42 15.14 9.30
C LEU A 81 4.66 15.33 8.44
N LYS A 82 5.81 14.73 8.80
CA LYS A 82 7.09 15.03 8.15
C LYS A 82 7.07 14.82 6.64
N SER A 83 6.22 13.91 6.15
CA SER A 83 6.15 13.56 4.72
C SER A 83 4.94 14.16 4.02
N PHE A 84 3.93 14.65 4.75
CA PHE A 84 2.69 15.16 4.16
C PHE A 84 2.76 16.67 3.90
N PRO A 85 2.05 17.17 2.88
CA PRO A 85 1.75 18.58 2.77
C PRO A 85 1.00 19.08 4.02
N PRO A 86 1.21 20.33 4.45
CA PRO A 86 0.54 20.90 5.62
C PRO A 86 -1.00 20.86 5.51
N THR A 87 -1.51 21.06 4.30
CA THR A 87 -2.94 21.01 3.96
C THR A 87 -3.14 20.14 2.72
N ILE A 88 -4.27 19.44 2.67
CA ILE A 88 -4.64 18.59 1.54
C ILE A 88 -6.08 18.87 1.15
N SER A 89 -6.37 18.86 -0.15
CA SER A 89 -7.74 18.94 -0.64
C SER A 89 -8.49 17.66 -0.28
N CYS A 90 -9.62 17.76 0.42
CA CYS A 90 -10.44 16.61 0.76
C CYS A 90 -11.89 16.86 0.34
N VAL A 91 -12.53 15.79 -0.12
CA VAL A 91 -13.94 15.80 -0.51
C VAL A 91 -14.55 14.44 -0.19
N LYS A 92 -15.84 14.43 0.18
CA LYS A 92 -16.64 13.21 0.22
C LYS A 92 -17.63 13.21 -0.93
N THR A 93 -17.85 12.08 -1.56
CA THR A 93 -18.83 11.96 -2.64
C THR A 93 -19.58 10.65 -2.54
N LYS A 94 -20.85 10.67 -2.93
CA LYS A 94 -21.67 9.48 -3.02
C LYS A 94 -21.44 8.81 -4.37
N LEU A 95 -21.23 7.50 -4.36
CA LEU A 95 -21.19 6.75 -5.60
C LEU A 95 -22.60 6.68 -6.21
N MET A 96 -22.67 6.93 -7.51
CA MET A 96 -23.88 6.83 -8.32
C MET A 96 -24.25 5.37 -8.57
N GLY A 97 -25.55 5.08 -8.51
CA GLY A 97 -26.14 3.81 -8.93
C GLY A 97 -26.02 2.65 -7.94
N LYS A 98 -26.34 1.43 -8.41
CA LYS A 98 -26.10 0.18 -7.66
C LYS A 98 -24.58 -0.01 -7.52
N LYS A 99 -24.13 -0.77 -6.51
CA LYS A 99 -22.72 -1.07 -6.10
C LYS A 99 -21.70 -1.42 -7.22
N HIS A 100 -22.09 -1.48 -8.49
CA HIS A 100 -21.29 -1.92 -9.63
C HIS A 100 -21.31 -1.00 -10.86
N ASN A 101 -21.91 0.20 -10.82
CA ASN A 101 -21.89 1.08 -12.00
C ASN A 101 -20.58 1.88 -12.12
N ARG A 102 -19.48 1.17 -12.39
CA ARG A 102 -18.11 1.69 -12.41
C ARG A 102 -17.94 2.81 -13.42
N ASP A 103 -18.52 2.67 -14.60
CA ASP A 103 -18.35 3.64 -15.68
C ASP A 103 -19.05 4.97 -15.36
N GLU A 104 -20.26 4.93 -14.78
CA GLU A 104 -20.93 6.14 -14.31
C GLU A 104 -20.15 6.85 -13.22
N ASN A 105 -19.65 6.11 -12.22
CA ASN A 105 -18.83 6.67 -11.14
C ASN A 105 -17.51 7.27 -11.66
N TYR A 106 -16.88 6.61 -12.63
CA TYR A 106 -15.72 7.16 -13.30
C TYR A 106 -16.04 8.47 -14.02
N VAL A 107 -17.11 8.49 -14.84
CA VAL A 107 -17.51 9.69 -15.59
C VAL A 107 -17.85 10.85 -14.64
N ASP A 108 -18.58 10.57 -13.55
CA ASP A 108 -18.93 11.57 -12.54
C ASP A 108 -17.69 12.16 -11.88
N LEU A 109 -16.79 11.33 -11.35
CA LEU A 109 -15.55 11.81 -10.73
C LEU A 109 -14.69 12.61 -11.72
N MET A 110 -14.59 12.14 -12.97
CA MET A 110 -13.84 12.82 -14.02
C MET A 110 -14.38 14.24 -14.25
N ASN A 111 -15.70 14.38 -14.41
CA ASN A 111 -16.35 15.65 -14.68
C ASN A 111 -16.36 16.58 -13.47
N THR A 112 -16.58 16.03 -12.28
CA THR A 112 -16.78 16.82 -11.06
C THR A 112 -15.45 17.28 -10.45
N PHE A 113 -14.42 16.45 -10.48
CA PHE A 113 -13.15 16.75 -9.79
C PHE A 113 -11.95 16.72 -10.74
N ILE A 114 -11.75 15.62 -11.47
CA ILE A 114 -10.44 15.29 -12.04
C ILE A 114 -10.05 16.17 -13.23
N ASN A 115 -10.97 16.40 -14.18
CA ASN A 115 -10.67 17.16 -15.40
C ASN A 115 -10.20 18.59 -15.10
N SER A 116 -10.65 19.17 -13.98
CA SER A 116 -10.24 20.50 -13.55
C SER A 116 -8.83 20.57 -12.96
N LEU A 117 -8.27 19.45 -12.51
CA LEU A 117 -6.97 19.44 -11.82
C LEU A 117 -5.82 19.69 -12.78
N GLY A 118 -5.89 19.16 -14.01
CA GLY A 118 -4.79 19.16 -14.98
C GLY A 118 -3.52 18.45 -14.46
N GLY A 119 -2.45 18.50 -15.26
CA GLY A 119 -1.16 17.89 -14.91
C GLY A 119 -1.14 16.37 -15.04
N ASN A 120 -0.05 15.77 -14.55
CA ASN A 120 0.12 14.31 -14.52
C ASN A 120 -0.43 13.76 -13.22
N LEU A 121 -1.46 12.92 -13.30
CA LEU A 121 -2.15 12.38 -12.14
C LEU A 121 -1.88 10.89 -11.98
N LEU A 122 -1.59 10.48 -10.74
CA LEU A 122 -1.56 9.09 -10.31
C LEU A 122 -2.58 8.89 -9.19
N TYR A 123 -3.26 7.75 -9.24
CA TYR A 123 -4.36 7.39 -8.36
C TYR A 123 -3.99 6.16 -7.53
N LYS A 124 -4.33 6.20 -6.25
CA LYS A 124 -4.27 5.04 -5.36
C LYS A 124 -5.61 4.85 -4.67
N GLY A 125 -6.30 3.79 -5.06
CA GLY A 125 -7.48 3.29 -4.37
C GLY A 125 -7.13 2.42 -3.17
N LEU A 126 -7.80 2.64 -2.05
CA LEU A 126 -7.66 1.82 -0.87
C LEU A 126 -8.97 1.74 -0.07
N PRO A 127 -9.22 0.62 0.63
CA PRO A 127 -10.25 0.59 1.66
C PRO A 127 -9.97 1.64 2.74
N ARG A 128 -11.01 2.28 3.29
CA ARG A 128 -10.87 3.27 4.38
C ARG A 128 -10.03 2.78 5.57
N PRO A 129 -10.16 1.53 6.07
CA PRO A 129 -9.32 1.06 7.18
C PRO A 129 -7.82 1.09 6.87
N SER A 130 -7.44 0.90 5.60
CA SER A 130 -6.03 0.94 5.18
C SER A 130 -5.47 2.37 5.16
N MET A 131 -6.34 3.39 5.09
CA MET A 131 -5.91 4.79 5.06
C MET A 131 -5.28 5.22 6.39
N VAL A 132 -5.73 4.64 7.50
CA VAL A 132 -5.20 4.89 8.85
C VAL A 132 -3.73 4.49 8.92
N ASN A 133 -3.43 3.30 8.42
CA ASN A 133 -2.08 2.76 8.41
C ASN A 133 -1.18 3.60 7.51
N LEU A 134 -1.67 3.96 6.32
CA LEU A 134 -0.93 4.84 5.41
C LEU A 134 -0.69 6.22 6.02
N ALA A 135 -1.70 6.85 6.62
CA ALA A 135 -1.55 8.18 7.24
C ALA A 135 -0.59 8.19 8.42
N SER A 136 -0.51 7.09 9.19
CA SER A 136 0.34 7.01 10.38
C SER A 136 1.84 7.06 10.09
N LEU A 137 2.30 6.45 8.99
CA LEU A 137 3.73 6.28 8.69
C LEU A 137 4.10 6.59 7.24
N PHE A 138 3.13 6.78 6.36
CA PHE A 138 3.30 6.81 4.91
C PHE A 138 4.18 5.66 4.40
N ALA A 139 3.88 4.46 4.89
CA ALA A 139 4.64 3.25 4.63
C ALA A 139 3.96 2.38 3.57
N PRO A 140 4.71 1.48 2.91
CA PRO A 140 4.14 0.49 2.00
C PRO A 140 3.01 -0.29 2.66
N LEU A 141 1.90 -0.47 1.94
CA LEU A 141 0.81 -1.32 2.36
C LEU A 141 0.96 -2.67 1.67
N VAL A 142 1.33 -3.70 2.42
CA VAL A 142 1.37 -5.07 1.89
C VAL A 142 -0.03 -5.67 1.99
N SER A 143 -0.60 -6.01 0.85
CA SER A 143 -1.89 -6.70 0.80
C SER A 143 -1.70 -8.20 1.02
N SER A 144 -2.69 -8.88 1.60
CA SER A 144 -2.73 -10.36 1.59
C SER A 144 -3.03 -10.91 0.19
N ASN A 145 -3.56 -10.08 -0.71
CA ASN A 145 -3.71 -10.41 -2.12
C ASN A 145 -2.39 -10.10 -2.85
N THR A 146 -1.63 -11.13 -3.19
CA THR A 146 -0.32 -11.02 -3.85
C THR A 146 -0.36 -10.24 -5.17
N LEU A 147 -1.51 -10.22 -5.85
CA LEU A 147 -1.70 -9.46 -7.09
C LEU A 147 -1.61 -7.94 -6.89
N GLN A 148 -1.84 -7.48 -5.66
CA GLN A 148 -1.71 -6.07 -5.30
C GLN A 148 -0.27 -5.72 -4.88
N ASN A 149 0.63 -6.71 -4.84
CA ASN A 149 2.04 -6.56 -4.53
C ASN A 149 2.91 -7.20 -5.64
N GLU A 150 2.47 -7.17 -6.90
CA GLU A 150 3.12 -7.93 -7.98
C GLU A 150 4.53 -7.41 -8.36
N PHE A 151 4.92 -6.24 -7.89
CA PHE A 151 6.31 -5.73 -7.91
C PHE A 151 6.97 -5.73 -6.53
N GLY A 152 6.40 -6.44 -5.55
CA GLY A 152 6.86 -6.50 -4.17
C GLY A 152 6.24 -5.45 -3.24
N PRO A 153 6.73 -5.33 -2.00
CA PRO A 153 6.26 -4.33 -1.05
C PRO A 153 6.51 -2.91 -1.57
N GLY A 154 5.46 -2.08 -1.62
CA GLY A 154 5.59 -0.68 -2.03
C GLY A 154 4.28 0.10 -1.94
N LEU A 155 4.34 1.39 -2.25
CA LEU A 155 3.16 2.23 -2.47
C LEU A 155 2.83 2.24 -3.96
N TYR A 156 1.79 1.52 -4.33
CA TYR A 156 1.30 1.40 -5.70
C TYR A 156 0.39 2.58 -6.06
N ALA A 157 0.55 3.12 -7.26
CA ALA A 157 -0.38 4.05 -7.88
C ALA A 157 -0.45 3.81 -9.38
N THR A 158 -1.52 4.26 -10.03
CA THR A 158 -1.78 4.06 -11.45
C THR A 158 -2.34 5.32 -12.08
N SER A 159 -2.10 5.57 -13.37
CA SER A 159 -2.80 6.63 -14.09
C SER A 159 -4.26 6.27 -14.44
N SER A 160 -4.70 5.05 -14.13
CA SER A 160 -6.06 4.56 -14.39
C SER A 160 -6.97 4.79 -13.19
N LEU A 161 -7.79 5.85 -13.26
CA LEU A 161 -8.79 6.12 -12.21
C LEU A 161 -9.80 4.96 -12.07
N LYS A 162 -10.16 4.29 -13.17
CA LYS A 162 -11.03 3.12 -13.14
C LYS A 162 -10.43 1.99 -12.30
N TYR A 163 -9.14 1.73 -12.48
CA TYR A 163 -8.44 0.72 -11.70
C TYR A 163 -8.33 1.11 -10.22
N ALA A 164 -8.06 2.39 -9.93
CA ALA A 164 -8.06 2.89 -8.56
C ALA A 164 -9.45 2.79 -7.89
N LEU A 165 -10.53 3.07 -8.61
CA LEU A 165 -11.90 2.90 -8.13
C LEU A 165 -12.18 1.45 -7.70
N ASP A 166 -11.72 0.48 -8.48
CA ASP A 166 -11.89 -0.94 -8.15
C ASP A 166 -11.20 -1.33 -6.85
N TYR A 167 -10.00 -0.79 -6.65
CA TYR A 167 -9.23 -1.04 -5.44
C TYR A 167 -9.80 -0.34 -4.22
N ALA A 168 -10.35 0.86 -4.39
CA ALA A 168 -11.01 1.58 -3.31
C ALA A 168 -12.27 0.82 -2.84
N GLY A 169 -13.05 0.30 -3.79
CA GLY A 169 -14.36 -0.28 -3.52
C GLY A 169 -15.39 0.79 -3.11
N PRO A 170 -16.61 0.37 -2.74
CA PRO A 170 -17.74 1.27 -2.57
C PRO A 170 -17.63 2.23 -1.37
N ASP A 171 -16.91 1.82 -0.32
CA ASP A 171 -16.66 2.62 0.89
C ASP A 171 -15.16 2.88 1.07
N GLY A 172 -14.48 3.14 -0.05
CA GLY A 172 -13.04 3.35 -0.09
C GLY A 172 -12.62 4.80 -0.05
N VAL A 173 -11.33 4.99 -0.34
CA VAL A 173 -10.69 6.29 -0.53
C VAL A 173 -9.87 6.23 -1.82
N ILE A 174 -9.80 7.36 -2.52
CA ILE A 174 -8.89 7.55 -3.64
C ILE A 174 -7.93 8.68 -3.27
N LEU A 175 -6.64 8.36 -3.29
CA LEU A 175 -5.56 9.34 -3.20
C LEU A 175 -5.18 9.78 -4.60
N ILE A 176 -5.01 11.08 -4.78
CA ILE A 176 -4.60 11.69 -6.04
C ILE A 176 -3.27 12.36 -5.81
N PHE A 177 -2.24 11.83 -6.46
CA PHE A 177 -0.92 12.43 -6.53
C PHE A 177 -0.81 13.22 -7.82
N LYS A 178 -0.28 14.43 -7.73
CA LYS A 178 -0.18 15.33 -8.88
C LYS A 178 1.27 15.74 -9.10
N ASP A 179 1.73 15.62 -10.33
CA ASP A 179 3.03 16.11 -10.81
C ASP A 179 4.20 15.63 -9.92
N ILE A 180 4.24 14.33 -9.62
CA ILE A 180 5.31 13.74 -8.82
C ILE A 180 6.66 13.96 -9.52
N ASP A 181 7.63 14.54 -8.81
CA ASP A 181 8.97 14.74 -9.34
C ASP A 181 9.83 13.48 -9.14
N PHE A 182 9.93 12.66 -10.18
CA PHE A 182 10.78 11.48 -10.19
C PHE A 182 12.24 11.75 -10.63
N ARG A 183 12.59 12.97 -11.05
CA ARG A 183 13.95 13.30 -11.51
C ARG A 183 15.08 13.01 -10.51
N PRO A 184 14.91 13.22 -9.18
CA PRO A 184 15.97 12.94 -8.23
C PRO A 184 16.06 11.46 -7.83
N LEU A 185 15.23 10.58 -8.39
CA LEU A 185 15.06 9.20 -7.96
C LEU A 185 15.60 8.19 -8.97
N VAL A 186 16.06 7.04 -8.47
CA VAL A 186 16.45 5.92 -9.34
C VAL A 186 15.18 5.16 -9.74
N LYS A 187 14.86 5.23 -11.03
CA LYS A 187 13.67 4.60 -11.60
C LYS A 187 14.05 3.41 -12.48
N ILE A 188 13.27 2.32 -12.35
CA ILE A 188 13.31 1.18 -13.27
C ILE A 188 11.98 1.10 -14.03
N ASP A 189 12.06 0.99 -15.35
CA ASP A 189 10.93 0.62 -16.20
C ASP A 189 10.95 -0.89 -16.46
N LEU A 190 10.12 -1.62 -15.73
CA LEU A 190 9.93 -3.06 -15.85
C LEU A 190 9.14 -3.37 -17.13
N ALA A 191 9.83 -3.97 -18.09
CA ALA A 191 9.26 -4.46 -19.34
C ALA A 191 9.84 -5.84 -19.71
N GLY A 192 9.20 -6.54 -20.64
CA GLY A 192 9.71 -7.81 -21.18
C GLY A 192 9.99 -8.84 -20.09
N GLU A 193 11.23 -9.33 -20.05
CA GLU A 193 11.65 -10.37 -19.10
C GLU A 193 11.80 -9.88 -17.66
N ASP A 194 12.21 -8.62 -17.45
CA ASP A 194 12.32 -8.02 -16.12
C ASP A 194 10.93 -7.91 -15.47
N TRP A 195 9.95 -7.47 -16.26
CA TRP A 195 8.55 -7.44 -15.82
C TRP A 195 8.03 -8.84 -15.47
N ARG A 196 8.23 -9.80 -16.38
CA ARG A 196 7.75 -11.18 -16.20
C ARG A 196 8.35 -11.82 -14.96
N THR A 197 9.67 -11.76 -14.83
CA THR A 197 10.40 -12.34 -13.69
C THR A 197 9.94 -11.72 -12.38
N THR A 198 9.74 -10.39 -12.35
CA THR A 198 9.27 -9.68 -11.16
C THR A 198 7.85 -10.12 -10.77
N VAL A 199 6.91 -10.10 -11.71
CA VAL A 199 5.52 -10.50 -11.46
C VAL A 199 5.42 -11.95 -11.04
N ASP A 200 6.09 -12.85 -11.75
CA ASP A 200 6.09 -14.28 -11.44
C ASP A 200 6.65 -14.52 -10.02
N TYR A 201 7.71 -13.82 -9.63
CA TYR A 201 8.34 -13.98 -8.31
C TYR A 201 7.37 -13.58 -7.20
N TRP A 202 6.82 -12.36 -7.28
CA TRP A 202 5.97 -11.81 -6.22
C TRP A 202 4.54 -12.37 -6.20
N THR A 203 4.09 -12.97 -7.30
CA THR A 203 2.81 -13.70 -7.35
C THR A 203 2.93 -15.17 -7.01
N GLY A 204 4.15 -15.66 -6.71
CA GLY A 204 4.40 -17.01 -6.21
C GLY A 204 4.54 -18.09 -7.28
N ALA A 205 4.81 -17.71 -8.53
CA ALA A 205 5.16 -18.67 -9.57
C ALA A 205 6.58 -19.21 -9.37
N THR A 206 6.82 -20.45 -9.78
CA THR A 206 8.14 -21.08 -9.68
C THR A 206 9.07 -20.54 -10.77
N ILE A 207 10.20 -19.97 -10.36
CA ILE A 207 11.22 -19.42 -11.25
C ILE A 207 12.56 -20.13 -10.99
N SER A 208 13.15 -20.71 -12.03
CA SER A 208 14.52 -21.23 -11.99
C SER A 208 15.54 -20.09 -12.04
N ASN A 209 16.63 -20.21 -11.27
CA ASN A 209 17.75 -19.28 -11.24
C ASN A 209 17.34 -17.82 -10.95
N VAL A 210 16.37 -17.62 -10.05
CA VAL A 210 15.81 -16.28 -9.75
C VAL A 210 16.86 -15.25 -9.39
N SER A 211 17.91 -15.64 -8.64
CA SER A 211 19.00 -14.74 -8.23
C SER A 211 19.80 -14.16 -9.41
N GLU A 212 19.86 -14.88 -10.53
CA GLU A 212 20.56 -14.44 -11.76
C GLU A 212 19.66 -13.59 -12.66
N ARG A 213 18.35 -13.55 -12.37
CA ARG A 213 17.32 -12.92 -13.19
C ARG A 213 16.70 -11.67 -12.55
N VAL A 214 17.20 -11.27 -11.39
CA VAL A 214 16.78 -10.02 -10.74
C VAL A 214 17.10 -8.86 -11.69
N PRO A 215 16.13 -7.97 -11.99
CA PRO A 215 16.35 -6.85 -12.88
C PRO A 215 17.56 -6.01 -12.48
N ALA A 216 18.27 -5.49 -13.48
CA ALA A 216 19.36 -4.55 -13.23
C ALA A 216 18.83 -3.34 -12.45
N LEU A 217 19.64 -2.83 -11.51
CA LEU A 217 19.31 -1.72 -10.60
C LEU A 217 18.26 -2.01 -9.52
N TRP A 218 17.66 -3.22 -9.46
CA TRP A 218 16.57 -3.54 -8.51
C TRP A 218 16.86 -3.09 -7.08
N GLU A 219 18.04 -3.43 -6.56
CA GLU A 219 18.51 -3.09 -5.19
C GLU A 219 18.57 -1.58 -4.91
N ARG A 220 18.82 -0.76 -5.94
CA ARG A 220 19.04 0.68 -5.82
C ARG A 220 17.83 1.52 -6.22
N SER A 221 16.76 0.88 -6.66
CA SER A 221 15.58 1.57 -7.18
C SER A 221 14.76 2.21 -6.06
N ASP A 222 14.29 3.42 -6.33
CA ASP A 222 13.31 4.12 -5.50
C ASP A 222 11.90 3.95 -6.07
N ILE A 223 11.82 3.84 -7.40
CA ILE A 223 10.58 3.75 -8.17
C ILE A 223 10.65 2.56 -9.13
N LEU A 224 9.63 1.72 -9.10
CA LEU A 224 9.37 0.71 -10.12
C LEU A 224 8.17 1.15 -10.96
N GLN A 225 8.28 1.06 -12.29
CA GLN A 225 7.18 1.36 -13.20
C GLN A 225 6.99 0.20 -14.18
N GLY A 226 5.75 -0.16 -14.48
CA GLY A 226 5.44 -1.23 -15.43
C GLY A 226 3.94 -1.36 -15.66
N GLN A 227 3.53 -2.37 -16.42
CA GLN A 227 2.09 -2.64 -16.60
C GLN A 227 1.52 -3.42 -15.42
N ILE A 228 0.26 -3.19 -15.11
CA ILE A 228 -0.51 -4.03 -14.20
C ILE A 228 -0.78 -5.36 -14.90
N SER A 229 -0.56 -6.47 -14.22
CA SER A 229 -0.74 -7.77 -14.85
C SER A 229 -2.20 -8.22 -14.91
N VAL A 230 -2.57 -8.84 -16.03
CA VAL A 230 -3.88 -9.47 -16.23
C VAL A 230 -3.70 -10.97 -16.45
N LYS A 231 -4.74 -11.74 -16.14
CA LYS A 231 -4.75 -13.17 -16.40
C LYS A 231 -4.85 -13.39 -17.91
N ASP A 232 -3.92 -14.15 -18.49
CA ASP A 232 -4.10 -14.66 -19.85
C ASP A 232 -5.22 -15.69 -19.85
N LEU A 233 -6.18 -15.57 -20.77
CA LEU A 233 -7.28 -16.53 -20.89
C LEU A 233 -6.82 -17.82 -21.59
N ARG A 234 -5.69 -17.79 -22.30
CA ARG A 234 -5.17 -18.91 -23.09
C ARG A 234 -4.08 -19.69 -22.37
N SER A 235 -3.49 -19.14 -21.32
CA SER A 235 -2.45 -19.78 -20.53
C SER A 235 -2.71 -19.58 -19.04
N LYS A 236 -1.95 -20.29 -18.18
CA LYS A 236 -1.96 -20.01 -16.73
C LYS A 236 -1.06 -18.84 -16.34
N GLN A 237 -0.40 -18.20 -17.31
CA GLN A 237 0.54 -17.11 -17.07
C GLN A 237 -0.18 -15.77 -16.97
N ARG A 238 0.50 -14.82 -16.36
CA ARG A 238 0.10 -13.42 -16.37
C ARG A 238 0.78 -12.70 -17.52
N VAL A 239 0.06 -11.75 -18.10
CA VAL A 239 0.55 -10.92 -19.19
C VAL A 239 0.36 -9.44 -18.85
N PRO A 240 1.17 -8.54 -19.42
CA PRO A 240 0.98 -7.10 -19.26
C PRO A 240 -0.44 -6.69 -19.67
N GLY A 241 -1.14 -6.01 -18.76
CA GLY A 241 -2.44 -5.40 -19.01
C GLY A 241 -2.34 -4.03 -19.68
N PRO A 242 -3.48 -3.35 -19.87
CA PRO A 242 -3.53 -2.04 -20.52
C PRO A 242 -3.18 -0.87 -19.58
N ASP A 243 -3.31 -1.07 -18.26
CA ASP A 243 -3.15 -0.02 -17.27
C ASP A 243 -1.73 -0.04 -16.68
N PRO A 244 -1.00 1.09 -16.67
CA PRO A 244 0.32 1.15 -16.04
C PRO A 244 0.20 1.34 -14.53
N GLN A 245 1.27 0.98 -13.82
CA GLN A 245 1.45 1.27 -12.41
C GLN A 245 2.86 1.82 -12.13
N VAL A 246 2.93 2.62 -11.09
CA VAL A 246 4.16 3.18 -10.51
C VAL A 246 4.16 2.82 -9.03
N VAL A 247 5.32 2.36 -8.54
CA VAL A 247 5.47 1.85 -7.17
C VAL A 247 6.63 2.54 -6.50
N GLY A 248 6.36 3.22 -5.38
CA GLY A 248 7.41 3.72 -4.49
C GLY A 248 7.89 2.61 -3.56
N VAL A 249 9.17 2.25 -3.65
CA VAL A 249 9.75 1.09 -2.93
C VAL A 249 10.84 1.48 -1.91
N SER A 250 11.28 2.73 -1.91
CA SER A 250 12.24 3.28 -0.94
C SER A 250 11.65 4.44 -0.14
N TYR A 251 12.32 4.87 0.93
CA TYR A 251 11.93 6.09 1.65
C TYR A 251 11.90 7.34 0.77
N ALA A 252 12.83 7.46 -0.18
CA ALA A 252 12.87 8.59 -1.10
C ALA A 252 11.66 8.56 -2.07
N GLY A 253 11.34 7.38 -2.62
CA GLY A 253 10.15 7.18 -3.44
C GLY A 253 8.86 7.49 -2.67
N LEU A 254 8.71 6.94 -1.46
CA LEU A 254 7.57 7.22 -0.59
C LEU A 254 7.45 8.72 -0.26
N ASN A 255 8.56 9.40 0.01
CA ASN A 255 8.54 10.83 0.29
C ASN A 255 8.12 11.66 -0.94
N ALA A 256 8.48 11.25 -2.15
CA ALA A 256 8.03 11.90 -3.38
C ALA A 256 6.52 11.76 -3.56
N PHE A 257 5.95 10.56 -3.33
CA PHE A 257 4.51 10.36 -3.31
C PHE A 257 3.83 11.22 -2.24
N ALA A 258 4.35 11.20 -1.02
CA ALA A 258 3.76 11.94 0.09
C ALA A 258 3.71 13.44 -0.21
N SER A 259 4.82 14.01 -0.67
CA SER A 259 4.95 15.44 -1.01
C SER A 259 4.04 15.86 -2.17
N ALA A 260 3.73 14.92 -3.09
CA ALA A 260 2.89 15.15 -4.24
C ALA A 260 1.39 14.83 -4.00
N LEU A 261 1.01 14.42 -2.78
CA LEU A 261 -0.39 14.14 -2.45
C LEU A 261 -1.22 15.42 -2.54
N HIS A 262 -2.13 15.46 -3.51
CA HIS A 262 -2.88 16.66 -3.86
C HIS A 262 -4.31 16.64 -3.33
N MET A 263 -5.00 15.50 -3.48
CA MET A 263 -6.40 15.37 -3.10
C MET A 263 -6.71 13.97 -2.55
N ILE A 264 -7.67 13.91 -1.63
CA ILE A 264 -8.25 12.69 -1.07
C ILE A 264 -9.76 12.72 -1.33
N ILE A 265 -10.26 11.74 -2.07
CA ILE A 265 -11.70 11.55 -2.31
C ILE A 265 -12.20 10.41 -1.44
N TRP A 266 -13.13 10.71 -0.54
CA TRP A 266 -13.81 9.72 0.30
C TRP A 266 -15.08 9.25 -0.40
N LEU A 267 -15.15 7.97 -0.75
CA LEU A 267 -16.30 7.38 -1.43
C LEU A 267 -17.31 6.90 -0.41
N ASP A 268 -18.57 7.30 -0.54
CA ASP A 268 -19.66 6.94 0.37
C ASP A 268 -20.73 6.11 -0.34
N SER A 269 -20.97 4.87 0.13
CA SER A 269 -22.06 4.02 -0.36
C SER A 269 -23.32 4.08 0.50
N SER A 270 -23.32 4.87 1.58
CA SER A 270 -24.51 5.04 2.42
C SER A 270 -25.64 5.72 1.64
N ARG A 271 -26.80 5.05 1.63
CA ARG A 271 -28.03 5.55 1.01
C ARG A 271 -28.58 6.71 1.83
#